data_AF-A0A0E0M1R7-F1
#
_entry.id   AF-A0A0E0M1R7-F1
#
_cell.length_a   1.000
_cell.length_b   1.000
_cell.length_c   1.000
_cell.angle_alpha   90.00
_cell.angle_beta   90.00
_cell.angle_gamma   90.00
#
_symmetry.space_group_name_H-M   'P 1'
#
loop_
_entity.id
_entity.type
_entity.pdbx_description
1 polymer ?
#
loop_
_entity_poly.entity_id
_entity_poly.type
_entity_poly.pdbx_seq_one_letter_code
_entity_poly.pdbx_strand_id
1 'polypeptide(L)'
;MARYNRVITVFSPDGHLFQVEYALEAVRKGNAAVGVRGSNTVVRGIEKKFTPKLQDSSLDMHIAMACVGLKADARVLINRAGRSHHLTVENAVTVEYITRYIARLQQKYTQSGRVRPFGLSTLIVGFDNYTDKPAL
;
A
#
# COMPACT_ATOMS: atom_id res chain seq x y z
N MET A 1 -8.07 16.72 24.35
CA MET A 1 -7.79 15.64 23.38
C MET A 1 -8.93 15.33 22.39
N ALA A 2 -10.21 15.26 22.81
CA ALA A 2 -11.32 14.84 21.93
C ALA A 2 -11.58 15.70 20.66
N ARG A 3 -11.16 16.98 20.65
CA ARG A 3 -11.43 17.91 19.53
C ARG A 3 -10.59 17.62 18.28
N TYR A 4 -9.33 17.21 18.45
CA TYR A 4 -8.36 17.02 17.35
C TYR A 4 -8.45 15.64 16.70
N ASN A 5 -9.06 14.67 17.38
CA ASN A 5 -9.19 13.29 16.89
C ASN A 5 -10.31 13.17 15.82
N ARG A 6 -11.36 14.00 15.85
CA ARG A 6 -12.54 13.79 15.01
C ARG A 6 -12.36 14.06 13.52
N VAL A 7 -11.35 14.84 13.13
CA VAL A 7 -11.17 15.31 11.76
C VAL A 7 -9.75 15.02 11.30
N ILE A 8 -9.64 14.37 10.15
CA ILE A 8 -8.36 13.92 9.57
C ILE A 8 -7.42 15.06 9.19
N THR A 9 -7.95 16.24 8.86
CA THR A 9 -7.18 17.39 8.37
C THR A 9 -6.76 18.34 9.49
N VAL A 10 -6.89 17.94 10.75
CA VAL A 10 -6.60 18.79 11.90
C VAL A 10 -5.41 18.21 12.67
N PHE A 11 -4.34 19.00 12.74
CA PHE A 11 -3.16 18.68 13.54
C PHE A 11 -3.44 18.91 15.02
N SER A 12 -2.86 18.05 15.88
CA SER A 12 -2.75 18.32 17.30
C SER A 12 -1.80 19.51 17.55
N PRO A 13 -1.82 20.12 18.76
CA PRO A 13 -0.83 21.14 19.14
C PRO A 13 0.62 20.67 18.96
N ASP A 14 0.86 19.38 19.12
CA ASP A 14 2.17 18.74 19.00
C ASP A 14 2.50 18.32 17.55
N GLY A 15 1.64 18.62 16.57
CA GLY A 15 1.86 18.33 15.15
C GLY A 15 1.46 16.93 14.69
N HIS A 16 0.64 16.20 15.46
CA HIS A 16 0.21 14.84 15.12
C HIS A 16 -1.13 14.81 14.37
N LEU A 17 -1.28 13.82 13.48
CA LEU A 17 -2.56 13.48 12.84
C LEU A 17 -3.10 12.17 13.43
N PHE A 18 -3.90 12.28 14.49
CA PHE A 18 -4.36 11.11 15.24
C PHE A 18 -5.14 10.10 14.40
N GLN A 19 -5.91 10.53 13.40
CA GLN A 19 -6.62 9.61 12.49
C GLN A 19 -5.66 8.70 11.69
N VAL A 20 -4.47 9.18 11.34
CA VAL A 20 -3.44 8.37 10.66
C VAL A 20 -2.82 7.38 11.65
N GLU A 21 -2.58 7.81 12.89
CA GLU A 21 -2.04 6.92 13.94
C GLU A 21 -3.02 5.79 14.29
N TYR A 22 -4.33 6.08 14.37
CA TYR A 22 -5.33 5.02 14.57
C TYR A 22 -5.42 4.06 13.39
N ALA A 23 -5.24 4.55 12.16
CA ALA A 23 -5.16 3.67 10.99
C ALA A 23 -3.94 2.75 11.08
N LEU A 24 -2.81 3.24 11.60
CA LEU A 24 -1.59 2.46 11.80
C LEU A 24 -1.76 1.35 12.86
N GLU A 25 -2.60 1.56 13.88
CA GLU A 25 -2.95 0.51 14.85
C GLU A 25 -3.61 -0.71 14.19
N ALA A 26 -4.40 -0.52 13.13
CA ALA A 26 -4.97 -1.63 12.36
C ALA A 26 -3.89 -2.43 11.60
N VAL A 27 -2.82 -1.75 11.16
CA VAL A 27 -1.66 -2.39 10.51
C VAL A 27 -0.87 -3.22 11.52
N ARG A 28 -0.62 -2.67 12.71
CA ARG A 28 0.14 -3.35 13.78
C ARG A 28 -0.49 -4.67 14.23
N LYS A 29 -1.81 -4.79 14.10
CA LYS A 29 -2.58 -6.02 14.40
C LYS A 29 -2.65 -6.99 13.21
N GLY A 30 -2.17 -6.59 12.04
CA GLY A 30 -2.14 -7.40 10.84
C GLY A 30 -1.06 -8.49 10.86
N ASN A 31 -1.12 -9.38 9.88
CA ASN A 31 -0.11 -10.42 9.71
C ASN A 31 1.23 -9.82 9.27
N ALA A 32 2.35 -10.44 9.67
CA ALA A 32 3.66 -9.98 9.23
C ALA A 32 3.85 -10.15 7.71
N ALA A 33 4.50 -9.18 7.07
CA ALA A 33 4.99 -9.28 5.71
C ALA A 33 6.45 -8.83 5.67
N VAL A 34 7.28 -9.56 4.94
CA VAL A 34 8.73 -9.33 4.83
C VAL A 34 9.11 -9.37 3.35
N GLY A 35 9.99 -8.47 2.95
CA GLY A 35 10.61 -8.48 1.62
C GLY A 35 12.12 -8.51 1.76
N VAL A 36 12.79 -9.26 0.88
CA VAL A 36 14.25 -9.34 0.82
C VAL A 36 14.68 -9.13 -0.63
N ARG A 37 15.58 -8.16 -0.85
CA ARG A 37 16.15 -7.85 -2.15
C ARG A 37 17.61 -8.32 -2.20
N GLY A 38 17.91 -9.26 -3.09
CA GLY A 38 19.27 -9.60 -3.49
C GLY A 38 19.74 -8.74 -4.68
N SER A 39 20.90 -9.08 -5.24
CA SER A 39 21.42 -8.37 -6.42
C SER A 39 20.54 -8.58 -7.65
N ASN A 40 20.07 -9.82 -7.86
CA ASN A 40 19.29 -10.23 -9.03
C ASN A 40 17.98 -10.94 -8.64
N THR A 41 17.56 -10.81 -7.38
CA THR A 41 16.39 -11.52 -6.84
C THR A 41 15.61 -10.60 -5.91
N VAL A 42 14.29 -10.78 -5.87
CA VAL A 42 13.45 -10.23 -4.81
C VAL A 42 12.48 -11.29 -4.34
N VAL A 43 12.37 -11.44 -3.03
CA VAL A 43 11.50 -12.43 -2.40
C VAL A 43 10.59 -11.71 -1.42
N ARG A 44 9.35 -12.18 -1.33
CA ARG A 44 8.37 -11.68 -0.39
C ARG A 44 7.73 -12.83 0.38
N GLY A 45 7.71 -12.71 1.69
CA GLY A 45 6.99 -13.60 2.60
C GLY A 45 5.83 -12.87 3.26
N ILE A 46 4.67 -13.52 3.36
CA ILE A 46 3.53 -13.01 4.12
C ILE A 46 3.08 -14.12 5.07
N GLU A 47 2.97 -13.81 6.36
CA GLU A 47 2.38 -14.70 7.34
C GLU A 47 0.89 -14.92 6.98
N LYS A 48 0.48 -16.19 6.89
CA LYS A 48 -0.88 -16.57 6.54
C LYS A 48 -1.51 -17.36 7.67
N LYS A 49 -2.26 -16.69 8.54
CA LYS A 49 -3.18 -17.36 9.47
C LYS A 49 -4.31 -18.00 8.66
N PHE A 50 -4.50 -19.30 8.84
CA PHE A 50 -5.35 -20.19 8.03
C PHE A 50 -6.70 -19.52 7.71
N THR A 51 -6.82 -19.01 6.49
CA THR A 51 -8.06 -18.46 5.92
C THR A 51 -8.16 -19.06 4.51
N PRO A 52 -9.27 -19.69 4.11
CA PRO A 52 -9.39 -20.27 2.78
C PRO A 52 -9.20 -19.17 1.72
N LYS A 53 -8.37 -19.50 0.71
CA LYS A 53 -8.01 -18.74 -0.50
C LYS A 53 -8.35 -17.23 -0.47
N LEU A 54 -7.38 -16.39 -0.12
CA LEU A 54 -7.49 -14.94 -0.36
C LEU A 54 -6.30 -14.41 -1.18
N GLN A 55 -6.64 -14.02 -2.42
CA GLN A 55 -5.96 -13.14 -3.38
C GLN A 55 -4.44 -12.94 -3.21
N ASP A 56 -3.66 -13.75 -3.93
CA ASP A 56 -2.38 -13.29 -4.45
C ASP A 56 -2.67 -12.25 -5.55
N SER A 57 -2.60 -10.98 -5.20
CA SER A 57 -2.79 -9.88 -6.16
C SER A 57 -1.45 -9.52 -6.80
N SER A 58 -1.10 -10.19 -7.90
CA SER A 58 -0.13 -9.66 -8.85
C SER A 58 -0.72 -8.40 -9.49
N LEU A 59 -0.02 -7.27 -9.38
CA LEU A 59 -0.44 -6.03 -10.05
C LEU A 59 -0.08 -6.09 -11.54
N ASP A 60 1.03 -6.77 -11.86
CA ASP A 60 1.52 -7.07 -13.20
C ASP A 60 2.41 -8.33 -13.13
N MET A 61 2.81 -8.92 -14.26
CA MET A 61 3.61 -10.15 -14.32
C MET A 61 4.95 -10.05 -13.57
N HIS A 62 5.54 -8.86 -13.51
CA HIS A 62 6.82 -8.55 -12.89
C HIS A 62 6.71 -7.74 -11.59
N ILE A 63 5.50 -7.40 -11.13
CA ILE A 63 5.27 -6.61 -9.90
C ILE A 63 4.24 -7.29 -9.00
N ALA A 64 4.65 -7.55 -7.76
CA ALA A 64 3.80 -8.10 -6.72
C ALA A 64 3.67 -7.13 -5.54
N MET A 65 2.43 -6.95 -5.06
CA MET A 65 2.15 -6.13 -3.88
C MET A 65 1.56 -7.00 -2.75
N ALA A 66 2.01 -6.78 -1.53
CA ALA A 66 1.39 -7.30 -0.32
C ALA A 66 0.78 -6.16 0.47
N CYS A 67 -0.37 -6.40 1.09
CA CYS A 67 -1.04 -5.46 1.97
C CYS A 67 -1.24 -6.08 3.35
N VAL A 68 -0.85 -5.34 4.39
CA VAL A 68 -1.06 -5.70 5.79
C VAL A 68 -2.05 -4.72 6.41
N GLY A 69 -3.09 -5.21 7.08
CA GLY A 69 -4.13 -4.40 7.71
C GLY A 69 -5.54 -4.73 7.19
N LEU A 70 -6.35 -3.71 6.93
CA LEU A 70 -7.75 -3.87 6.51
C LEU A 70 -7.85 -4.44 5.08
N LYS A 71 -8.34 -5.68 4.96
CA LYS A 71 -8.53 -6.38 3.67
C LYS A 71 -9.44 -5.63 2.69
N ALA A 72 -10.45 -4.93 3.18
CA ALA A 72 -11.35 -4.15 2.31
C ALA A 72 -10.62 -2.99 1.63
N ASP A 73 -9.78 -2.28 2.38
CA ASP A 73 -8.95 -1.19 1.89
C ASP A 73 -7.92 -1.69 0.87
N ALA A 74 -7.35 -2.88 1.10
CA ALA A 74 -6.40 -3.51 0.19
C ALA A 74 -7.02 -3.74 -1.19
N ARG A 75 -8.24 -4.29 -1.25
CA ARG A 75 -8.97 -4.49 -2.51
C ARG A 75 -9.21 -3.19 -3.26
N VAL A 76 -9.59 -2.12 -2.55
CA VAL A 76 -9.80 -0.79 -3.17
C VAL A 76 -8.48 -0.27 -3.76
N LEU A 77 -7.39 -0.43 -3.04
CA LEU A 77 -6.07 0.02 -3.47
C LEU A 77 -5.57 -0.75 -4.71
N ILE A 78 -5.65 -2.08 -4.67
CA ILE A 78 -5.29 -2.98 -5.79
C ILE A 78 -6.09 -2.62 -7.04
N ASN A 79 -7.41 -2.48 -6.92
CA ASN A 79 -8.27 -2.17 -8.06
C ASN A 79 -7.95 -0.80 -8.67
N ARG A 80 -7.59 0.20 -7.85
CA ARG A 80 -7.18 1.52 -8.35
C ARG A 80 -5.81 1.47 -9.02
N ALA A 81 -4.86 0.74 -8.44
CA ALA A 81 -3.53 0.54 -9.00
C ALA A 81 -3.60 -0.15 -10.37
N GLY A 82 -4.34 -1.25 -10.49
CA GLY A 82 -4.52 -1.96 -11.77
C GLY A 82 -5.22 -1.12 -12.84
N ARG A 83 -6.26 -0.36 -12.47
CA ARG A 83 -6.94 0.56 -13.40
C ARG A 83 -6.06 1.72 -13.85
N SER A 84 -5.23 2.27 -12.97
CA SER A 84 -4.30 3.35 -13.33
C SER A 84 -3.35 2.93 -14.43
N HIS A 85 -2.88 1.68 -14.37
CA HIS A 85 -2.01 1.15 -15.41
C HIS A 85 -2.73 1.01 -16.75
N HIS A 86 -3.84 0.26 -16.79
CA HIS A 86 -4.54 -0.04 -18.05
C HIS A 86 -5.09 1.19 -18.78
N LEU A 87 -5.36 2.29 -18.08
CA LEU A 87 -5.95 3.48 -18.69
C LEU A 87 -4.92 4.51 -19.19
N THR A 88 -3.65 4.39 -18.79
CA THR A 88 -2.68 5.49 -18.97
C THR A 88 -1.52 5.14 -19.89
N VAL A 89 -1.13 3.87 -20.03
CA VAL A 89 0.10 3.50 -20.75
C VAL A 89 -0.06 2.15 -21.46
N GLU A 90 0.40 2.07 -22.72
CA GLU A 90 0.52 0.81 -23.47
C GLU A 90 1.77 -0.01 -23.06
N ASN A 91 2.71 0.60 -22.35
CA ASN A 91 3.95 -0.02 -21.88
C ASN A 91 3.81 -0.58 -20.47
N ALA A 92 4.53 -1.68 -20.20
CA ALA A 92 4.56 -2.34 -18.90
C ALA A 92 5.01 -1.40 -17.77
N VAL A 93 4.40 -1.53 -16.58
CA VAL A 93 4.56 -0.59 -15.46
C VAL A 93 5.96 -0.65 -14.85
N THR A 94 6.55 0.48 -14.48
CA THR A 94 7.75 0.49 -13.62
C THR A 94 7.38 0.40 -12.15
N VAL A 95 8.22 -0.27 -11.35
CA VAL A 95 8.03 -0.38 -9.88
C VAL A 95 7.98 1.01 -9.24
N GLU A 96 8.78 1.95 -9.72
CA GLU A 96 8.78 3.34 -9.26
C GLU A 96 7.43 4.03 -9.50
N TYR A 97 6.88 3.90 -10.71
CA TYR A 97 5.62 4.56 -11.07
C TYR A 97 4.47 4.08 -10.17
N ILE A 98 4.31 2.76 -10.02
CA ILE A 98 3.19 2.21 -9.26
C ILE A 98 3.32 2.53 -7.77
N THR A 99 4.54 2.50 -7.24
CA THR A 99 4.84 2.87 -5.85
C THR A 99 4.48 4.34 -5.60
N ARG A 100 4.89 5.24 -6.50
CA ARG A 100 4.55 6.67 -6.41
C ARG A 100 3.05 6.91 -6.54
N TYR A 101 2.37 6.18 -7.43
CA TYR A 101 0.93 6.26 -7.57
C TYR A 101 0.21 5.86 -6.28
N ILE A 102 0.57 4.70 -5.71
CA ILE A 102 -0.01 4.20 -4.45
C ILE A 102 0.26 5.17 -3.29
N ALA A 103 1.49 5.66 -3.16
CA ALA A 103 1.85 6.62 -2.11
C ALA A 103 1.04 7.93 -2.22
N ARG A 104 0.91 8.48 -3.44
CA ARG A 104 0.08 9.68 -3.68
C ARG A 104 -1.39 9.43 -3.37
N LEU A 105 -1.90 8.25 -3.74
CA LEU A 105 -3.27 7.87 -3.47
C LEU A 105 -3.53 7.76 -1.96
N GLN A 106 -2.65 7.11 -1.21
CA GLN A 106 -2.75 7.03 0.24
C GLN A 106 -2.63 8.42 0.89
N GLN A 107 -1.66 9.23 0.45
CA GLN A 107 -1.45 10.58 0.97
C GLN A 107 -2.66 11.48 0.77
N LYS A 108 -3.31 11.44 -0.40
CA LYS A 108 -4.53 12.21 -0.67
C LYS A 108 -5.64 11.92 0.35
N TYR A 109 -5.73 10.66 0.79
CA TYR A 109 -6.70 10.21 1.79
C TYR A 109 -6.36 10.64 3.22
N THR A 110 -5.19 11.25 3.48
CA THR A 110 -4.82 11.86 4.77
C THR A 110 -5.09 13.36 4.82
N GLN A 111 -5.24 14.01 3.66
CA GLN A 111 -5.36 15.47 3.56
C GLN A 111 -6.72 15.93 3.03
N SER A 112 -7.59 15.01 2.62
CA SER A 112 -8.93 15.34 2.13
C SER A 112 -9.96 15.19 3.24
N GLY A 113 -10.86 16.16 3.38
CA GLY A 113 -12.02 16.04 4.27
C GLY A 113 -12.99 14.96 3.81
N ARG A 114 -13.82 14.44 4.74
CA ARG A 114 -14.89 13.45 4.49
C ARG A 114 -14.42 12.07 3.99
N VAL A 115 -13.12 11.82 3.98
CA VAL A 115 -12.53 10.49 3.77
C VAL A 115 -11.73 10.09 5.01
N ARG A 116 -11.42 8.79 5.12
CA ARG A 116 -10.55 8.26 6.17
C ARG A 116 -9.23 7.75 5.58
N PRO A 117 -8.13 7.72 6.32
CA PRO A 117 -6.90 7.11 5.85
C PRO A 117 -7.12 5.62 5.54
N PHE A 118 -6.26 5.09 4.69
CA PHE A 118 -6.16 3.65 4.47
C PHE A 118 -5.62 2.97 5.73
N GLY A 119 -6.34 1.98 6.25
CA GLY A 119 -5.93 1.18 7.41
C GLY A 119 -5.01 0.02 7.02
N LEU A 120 -4.04 0.27 6.14
CA LEU A 120 -3.13 -0.74 5.63
C LEU A 120 -1.72 -0.18 5.43
N SER A 121 -0.74 -1.06 5.44
CA SER A 121 0.60 -0.83 4.90
C SER A 121 0.81 -1.72 3.68
N THR A 122 1.59 -1.23 2.72
CA THR A 122 1.88 -1.94 1.47
C THR A 122 3.36 -2.23 1.33
N LEU A 123 3.69 -3.45 0.93
CA LEU A 123 5.02 -3.86 0.52
C LEU A 123 4.98 -4.18 -0.98
N ILE A 124 5.76 -3.46 -1.77
CA ILE A 124 5.78 -3.60 -3.23
C ILE A 124 7.12 -4.21 -3.59
N VAL A 125 7.10 -5.26 -4.40
CA VAL A 125 8.31 -5.89 -4.93
C VAL A 125 8.15 -6.10 -6.42
N GLY A 126 9.25 -6.07 -7.16
CA GLY A 126 9.21 -6.39 -8.57
C GLY A 126 10.56 -6.24 -9.24
N PHE A 127 10.58 -6.44 -10.54
CA PHE A 127 11.73 -6.12 -11.39
C PHE A 127 11.40 -4.90 -12.23
N ASP A 128 12.37 -4.01 -12.43
CA ASP A 128 12.19 -2.92 -13.37
C ASP A 128 12.42 -3.42 -14.81
N ASN A 129 11.45 -3.22 -15.70
CA ASN A 129 11.48 -3.77 -17.06
C ASN A 129 12.60 -3.20 -17.94
N TYR A 130 13.14 -2.03 -17.63
CA TYR A 130 14.17 -1.40 -18.43
C TYR A 130 15.57 -1.76 -17.96
N THR A 131 15.72 -2.08 -16.67
CA THR A 131 17.03 -2.33 -16.05
C THR A 131 17.22 -3.77 -15.57
N ASP A 132 16.17 -4.57 -15.56
CA ASP A 132 16.10 -5.92 -14.98
C ASP A 132 16.61 -5.99 -13.53
N LYS A 133 16.54 -4.86 -12.82
CA LYS A 133 16.98 -4.76 -11.43
C LYS A 133 15.79 -5.04 -10.51
N PRO A 134 15.98 -5.88 -9.47
CA PRO A 134 14.95 -6.08 -8.47
C PRO A 134 14.73 -4.78 -7.68
N ALA A 135 13.50 -4.54 -7.24
CA ALA A 135 13.10 -3.42 -6.40
C ALA A 135 12.23 -3.92 -5.25
N LEU A 136 12.40 -3.27 -4.10
CA LEU A 136 11.70 -3.49 -2.84
C LEU A 136 11.42 -2.12 -2.21
#